data_AF-A0A455U0D2-F1
#
_entry.id   AF-A0A455U0D2-F1
#
_cell.length_a   1.000
_cell.length_b   1.000
_cell.length_c   1.000
_cell.angle_alpha   90.00
_cell.angle_beta   90.00
_cell.angle_gamma   90.00
#
_symmetry.space_group_name_H-M   'P 1'
#
loop_
_entity.id
_entity.type
_entity.pdbx_description
1 polymer ?
#
loop_
_entity_poly.entity_id
_entity_poly.type
_entity_poly.pdbx_seq_one_letter_code
_entity_poly.pdbx_strand_id
1 'polypeptide(L)' 'MVTELNIEHLGLLTALERQALSGASDSQMLEALGNDDACVLGWWQKGGIAGLRHCDKVTV' A
#
# COMPACT_ATOMS: atom_id res chain seq x y z
N MET A 1 -10.72 -7.36 -5.98
CA MET A 1 -9.64 -8.38 -5.80
C MET A 1 -8.67 -7.84 -4.77
N VAL A 2 -8.08 -8.67 -3.91
CA VAL A 2 -7.09 -8.23 -2.91
C VAL A 2 -5.75 -8.85 -3.27
N THR A 3 -4.68 -8.05 -3.35
CA THR A 3 -3.31 -8.55 -3.60
C THR A 3 -2.32 -7.90 -2.65
N GLU A 4 -1.22 -8.57 -2.37
CA GLU A 4 -0.06 -7.91 -1.77
C GLU A 4 0.52 -6.90 -2.76
N LEU A 5 0.91 -5.74 -2.24
CA LEU A 5 1.52 -4.65 -2.98
C LEU A 5 3.00 -4.61 -2.62
N ASN A 6 3.78 -4.38 -3.66
CA ASN A 6 5.23 -4.28 -3.59
C ASN A 6 5.67 -2.89 -4.05
N ILE A 7 6.97 -2.62 -3.95
CA ILE A 7 7.59 -1.34 -4.37
C ILE A 7 7.21 -0.93 -5.80
N GLU A 8 6.99 -1.89 -6.71
CA GLU A 8 6.53 -1.61 -8.09
C GLU A 8 5.17 -0.89 -8.15
N HIS A 9 4.34 -1.02 -7.12
CA HIS A 9 3.03 -0.39 -7.01
C HIS A 9 3.06 0.95 -6.27
N LEU A 10 4.24 1.44 -5.86
CA LEU A 10 4.40 2.70 -5.13
C LEU A 10 3.72 3.87 -5.87
N GLY A 11 3.88 3.96 -7.19
CA GLY A 11 3.26 5.04 -7.98
C GLY A 11 1.73 5.06 -7.89
N LEU A 12 1.09 3.89 -7.81
CA LEU A 12 -0.36 3.77 -7.62
C LEU A 12 -0.78 4.13 -6.19
N LEU A 13 0.03 3.76 -5.20
CA LEU A 13 -0.20 4.06 -3.78
C LEU A 13 -0.06 5.56 -3.49
N THR A 14 0.99 6.22 -3.99
CA THR A 14 1.15 7.67 -3.89
C THR A 14 -0.03 8.41 -4.54
N ALA A 15 -0.50 7.94 -5.71
CA ALA A 15 -1.66 8.53 -6.36
C ALA A 15 -2.95 8.33 -5.55
N LEU A 16 -3.10 7.20 -4.85
CA LEU A 16 -4.23 6.93 -3.98
C LEU A 16 -4.17 7.80 -2.70
N GLU A 17 -3.03 7.89 -2.03
CA GLU A 17 -2.87 8.70 -0.82
C GLU A 17 -3.09 10.19 -1.10
N ARG A 18 -2.65 10.67 -2.27
CA ARG A 18 -2.94 12.04 -2.74
C ARG A 18 -4.44 12.28 -2.94
N GLN A 19 -5.17 11.29 -3.43
CA GLN A 19 -6.63 11.37 -3.56
C GLN A 19 -7.34 11.28 -2.20
N ALA A 20 -6.82 10.46 -1.30
CA ALA A 20 -7.38 10.27 0.04
C ALA A 20 -7.07 11.44 1.00
N LEU A 21 -6.16 12.36 0.63
CA LEU A 21 -5.67 13.46 1.48
C LEU A 21 -5.16 12.97 2.84
N SER A 22 -4.67 11.74 2.89
CA SER A 22 -4.29 11.03 4.12
C SER A 22 -3.00 11.59 4.75
N GLY A 23 -2.19 12.30 3.96
CA GLY A 23 -1.00 13.01 4.46
C GLY A 23 0.22 12.11 4.67
N ALA A 24 0.17 10.84 4.26
CA ALA A 24 1.33 9.97 4.28
C ALA A 24 2.38 10.43 3.26
N SER A 25 3.63 10.53 3.71
CA SER A 25 4.77 10.83 2.85
C SER A 25 5.19 9.61 2.03
N ASP A 26 5.69 9.85 0.81
CA ASP A 26 6.23 8.80 -0.08
C ASP A 26 7.25 7.90 0.62
N SER A 27 8.07 8.46 1.51
CA SER A 27 9.06 7.73 2.31
C SER A 27 8.43 6.70 3.24
N GLN A 28 7.33 7.05 3.92
CA GLN A 28 6.64 6.11 4.83
C GLN A 28 5.97 4.97 4.06
N MET A 29 5.43 5.26 2.88
CA MET A 29 4.88 4.23 1.98
C MET A 29 5.99 3.30 1.46
N LEU A 30 7.15 3.86 1.10
CA LEU A 30 8.28 3.07 0.63
C LEU A 30 8.80 2.14 1.73
N GLU A 31 8.94 2.65 2.95
CA GLU A 31 9.35 1.85 4.10
C GLU A 31 8.36 0.72 4.37
N ALA A 32 7.06 1.00 4.31
CA ALA A 32 6.05 -0.03 4.51
C ALA A 32 6.03 -1.12 3.43
N LEU A 33 6.29 -0.75 2.17
CA LEU A 33 6.37 -1.71 1.05
C LEU A 33 7.70 -2.48 1.02
N GLY A 34 8.75 -1.93 1.63
CA GLY A 34 10.07 -2.55 1.72
C GLY A 34 10.32 -3.30 3.02
N ASN A 35 9.38 -3.27 3.96
CA ASN A 35 9.51 -3.96 5.24
C ASN A 35 9.07 -5.42 5.09
N ASP A 36 9.97 -6.38 5.33
CA ASP A 36 9.69 -7.81 5.19
C ASP A 36 8.72 -8.32 6.28
N ASP A 37 8.75 -7.68 7.45
CA ASP A 37 7.89 -7.94 8.61
C ASP A 37 6.48 -7.33 8.48
N ALA A 38 6.24 -6.50 7.46
CA ALA A 38 4.93 -5.94 7.15
C ALA A 38 4.49 -6.34 5.74
N CYS A 39 3.19 -6.45 5.50
CA CYS A 39 2.66 -6.51 4.16
C CYS A 39 1.62 -5.42 3.93
N VAL A 40 1.62 -4.87 2.72
CA VAL A 40 0.61 -3.90 2.30
C VAL A 40 -0.34 -4.62 1.36
N LEU A 41 -1.60 -4.73 1.74
CA LEU A 41 -2.64 -5.33 0.89
C LEU A 41 -3.41 -4.23 0.16
N GLY A 42 -3.50 -4.36 -1.16
CA GLY A 42 -4.27 -3.47 -2.02
C GLY A 42 -5.64 -4.04 -2.37
N TRP A 43 -6.67 -3.21 -2.21
CA TRP A 43 -8.02 -3.49 -2.70
C TRP A 43 -8.21 -2.90 -4.09
N TRP A 44 -8.40 -3.77 -5.08
CA TRP A 44 -8.62 -3.38 -6.47
C TRP A 44 -10.11 -3.34 -6.81
N GLN A 45 -10.55 -2.24 -7.44
CA GLN A 45 -11.86 -2.10 -8.08
C GLN A 45 -11.71 -1.59 -9.52
N LYS A 46 -12.71 -1.85 -10.38
CA LYS A 46 -12.71 -1.62 -11.83
C LYS A 46 -11.81 -0.44 -12.29
N GLY A 47 -10.59 -0.74 -12.73
CA GLY A 47 -9.65 0.22 -13.32
C GLY A 47 -8.50 0.71 -12.44
N GLY A 48 -8.44 0.35 -11.14
CA GLY A 48 -7.34 0.78 -10.28
C GLY A 48 -7.42 0.29 -8.84
N ILE A 49 -6.47 0.76 -8.02
CA ILE A 49 -6.50 0.54 -6.57
C ILE A 49 -7.52 1.48 -5.94
N ALA A 50 -8.39 0.96 -5.08
CA ALA A 50 -9.44 1.69 -4.39
C ALA A 50 -9.14 1.89 -2.90
N GLY A 51 -8.18 1.13 -2.35
CA GLY A 51 -7.80 1.18 -0.95
C GLY A 51 -6.54 0.37 -0.69
N LEU A 52 -5.85 0.67 0.40
CA LEU A 52 -4.73 -0.08 0.92
C LEU A 52 -4.95 -0.40 2.40
N ARG A 53 -4.34 -1.48 2.89
CA ARG A 53 -4.30 -1.84 4.30
C ARG A 53 -2.91 -2.36 4.67
N HIS A 54 -2.36 -1.87 5.77
CA HIS A 54 -1.20 -2.49 6.40
C HIS A 54 -1.63 -3.73 7.18
N CYS A 55 -0.94 -4.82 6.94
CA CYS A 55 -1.02 -6.05 7.69
C CYS A 55 0.34 -6.30 8.33
N ASP A 56 0.34 -6.53 9.63
CA ASP A 56 1.52 -6.93 10.36
C ASP A 56 1.71 -8.44 10.13
N LYS A 57 2.85 -8.88 9.62
CA LYS A 57 3.17 -10.30 9.57
C LYS A 57 3.60 -10.72 10.97
N VAL A 58 2.65 -10.80 11.88
CA VAL A 58 2.90 -11.36 13.21
C VAL A 58 3.42 -12.78 13.03
N THR A 59 4.72 -12.96 13.30
CA THR A 59 5.38 -14.26 13.41
C THR A 59 4.64 -15.08 14.47
N VAL A 60 3.93 -16.12 14.04
CA VAL A 60 3.40 -17.19 14.91
C VAL A 60 4.53 -18.11 15.38
#